data_AF-A0A4D9CRR9-F1
#
_entry.id   AF-A0A4D9CRR9-F1
#
_cell.length_a   1.000
_cell.length_b   1.000
_cell.length_c   1.000
_cell.angle_alpha   90.00
_cell.angle_beta   90.00
_cell.angle_gamma   90.00
#
_symmetry.space_group_name_H-M   'P 1'
#
loop_
_entity.id
_entity.type
_entity.pdbx_description
1 polymer ?
#
loop_
_entity_poly.entity_id
_entity_poly.type
_entity_poly.pdbx_seq_one_letter_code
_entity_poly.pdbx_strand_id
1 'polypeptide(L)'
;MGLKPGEVATGTTIMAVEFDGGVVLGADSRTSTGTYVANRVSDKLTALHHHIYCCRSGSAADTQALADYVRYFLASHAIDLGRTPAVYTAAKLMSTLIYRNKDNLLAGVIIGGWDPKDGGQVYTVTLGGTLQRQKFSIGGSGSTYIYGHVDEAFKENMTREECQNFVKKAISHAMARDGSSGGVIRMVTIDKTGVSREFIPGDKLPYGP
;
A
#
# COMPACT_ATOMS: atom_id res chain seq x y z
N MET A 1 19.24 -10.55 -6.00
CA MET A 1 19.38 -10.56 -4.53
C MET A 1 18.52 -11.69 -4.02
N GLY A 2 19.11 -12.73 -3.44
CA GLY A 2 18.36 -13.92 -2.98
C GLY A 2 17.59 -13.65 -1.69
N LEU A 3 16.50 -14.38 -1.47
CA LEU A 3 15.80 -14.44 -0.18
C LEU A 3 16.77 -14.96 0.89
N LYS A 4 16.66 -14.46 2.13
CA LYS A 4 17.40 -15.02 3.26
C LYS A 4 16.91 -16.44 3.57
N PRO A 5 17.74 -17.29 4.21
CA PRO A 5 17.31 -18.63 4.63
C PRO A 5 16.02 -18.55 5.46
N GLY A 6 14.96 -19.26 5.03
CA GLY A 6 13.64 -19.27 5.68
C GLY A 6 12.66 -18.21 5.20
N GLU A 7 13.07 -17.26 4.37
CA GLU A 7 12.15 -16.27 3.78
C GLU A 7 11.32 -16.88 2.64
N VAL A 8 10.05 -16.51 2.62
CA VAL A 8 9.10 -16.89 1.58
C VAL A 8 8.81 -15.66 0.72
N ALA A 9 9.09 -15.75 -0.59
CA ALA A 9 8.64 -14.73 -1.54
C ALA A 9 7.11 -14.75 -1.63
N THR A 10 6.50 -13.70 -1.09
CA THR A 10 5.07 -13.42 -1.21
C THR A 10 4.87 -12.41 -2.34
N GLY A 11 4.23 -12.85 -3.41
CA GLY A 11 3.86 -11.94 -4.50
C GLY A 11 2.95 -10.83 -4.06
N THR A 12 3.19 -9.62 -4.55
CA THR A 12 2.35 -8.46 -4.22
C THR A 12 2.42 -7.39 -5.29
N THR A 13 1.27 -6.79 -5.58
CA THR A 13 1.17 -5.49 -6.25
C THR A 13 0.40 -4.55 -5.34
N ILE A 14 1.06 -3.47 -4.93
CA ILE A 14 0.45 -2.37 -4.17
C ILE A 14 0.70 -1.04 -4.87
N MET A 15 -0.25 -0.13 -4.75
CA MET A 15 -0.16 1.20 -5.34
C MET A 15 -0.89 2.22 -4.46
N ALA A 16 -0.42 3.47 -4.49
CA ALA A 16 -1.17 4.61 -3.97
C ALA A 16 -0.98 5.84 -4.86
N VAL A 17 -2.00 6.68 -4.95
CA VAL A 17 -2.01 7.90 -5.76
C VAL A 17 -2.68 9.03 -4.98
N GLU A 18 -2.06 10.20 -4.98
CA GLU A 18 -2.58 11.45 -4.43
C GLU A 18 -3.47 12.14 -5.48
N PHE A 19 -4.63 12.65 -5.04
CA PHE A 19 -5.52 13.51 -5.84
C PHE A 19 -5.92 14.75 -5.03
N ASP A 20 -6.52 15.74 -5.69
CA ASP A 20 -6.99 16.93 -4.98
C ASP A 20 -8.10 16.58 -3.97
N GLY A 21 -7.78 16.68 -2.69
CA GLY A 21 -8.67 16.34 -1.58
C GLY A 21 -8.43 14.99 -0.92
N GLY A 22 -7.52 14.13 -1.42
CA GLY A 22 -7.33 12.80 -0.82
C GLY A 22 -6.30 11.88 -1.49
N VAL A 23 -6.41 10.59 -1.17
CA VAL A 23 -5.58 9.53 -1.75
C VAL A 23 -6.41 8.30 -2.10
N VAL A 24 -5.95 7.55 -3.11
CA VAL A 24 -6.45 6.21 -3.43
C VAL A 24 -5.32 5.22 -3.21
N LEU A 25 -5.57 4.19 -2.42
CA LEU A 25 -4.68 3.04 -2.24
C LEU A 25 -5.32 1.82 -2.90
N GLY A 26 -4.51 0.95 -3.47
CA GLY A 26 -4.95 -0.31 -4.07
C GLY A 26 -3.95 -1.43 -3.86
N ALA A 27 -4.47 -2.66 -3.77
CA ALA A 27 -3.66 -3.86 -3.69
C ALA A 27 -4.35 -5.06 -4.36
N ASP A 28 -3.55 -5.99 -4.87
CA ASP A 28 -4.01 -7.34 -5.19
C ASP A 28 -4.24 -8.16 -3.90
N SER A 29 -4.84 -9.34 -4.02
CA SER A 29 -5.24 -10.15 -2.86
C SER A 29 -4.55 -11.50 -2.73
N ARG A 30 -3.66 -11.86 -3.67
CA ARG A 30 -2.94 -13.13 -3.63
C ARG A 30 -1.78 -13.07 -2.64
N THR A 31 -1.61 -14.12 -1.85
CA THR A 31 -0.41 -14.39 -1.07
C THR A 31 0.12 -15.75 -1.47
N SER A 32 1.30 -15.78 -2.08
CA SER A 32 1.97 -17.00 -2.52
C SER A 32 3.07 -17.44 -1.56
N THR A 33 3.37 -18.74 -1.58
CA THR A 33 4.53 -19.36 -0.94
C THR A 33 5.27 -20.11 -2.04
N GLY A 34 6.20 -19.41 -2.71
CA GLY A 34 6.75 -19.88 -3.97
C GLY A 34 5.65 -19.95 -5.04
N THR A 35 5.45 -21.12 -5.64
CA THR A 35 4.41 -21.35 -6.67
C THR A 35 3.03 -21.66 -6.08
N TYR A 36 2.94 -22.00 -4.79
CA TYR A 36 1.69 -22.33 -4.15
C TYR A 36 0.94 -21.07 -3.71
N VAL A 37 -0.35 -20.97 -4.00
CA VAL A 37 -1.19 -19.86 -3.55
C VAL A 37 -1.75 -20.18 -2.16
N ALA A 38 -1.10 -19.65 -1.12
CA ALA A 38 -1.49 -19.85 0.28
C ALA A 38 -2.81 -19.15 0.62
N ASN A 39 -3.05 -17.96 0.08
CA ASN A 39 -4.32 -17.24 0.23
C ASN A 39 -4.66 -16.48 -1.06
N ARG A 40 -5.92 -16.54 -1.49
CA ARG A 40 -6.42 -15.88 -2.71
C ARG A 40 -7.06 -14.50 -2.46
N VAL A 41 -7.46 -14.20 -1.23
CA VAL A 41 -8.33 -13.05 -0.91
C VAL A 41 -7.81 -12.18 0.25
N SER A 42 -6.50 -12.26 0.52
CA SER A 42 -5.79 -11.47 1.53
C SER A 42 -6.10 -9.98 1.41
N ASP A 43 -6.31 -9.32 2.56
CA ASP A 43 -6.43 -7.87 2.61
C ASP A 43 -5.07 -7.25 2.96
N LYS A 44 -4.42 -6.64 1.96
CA LYS A 44 -3.12 -6.00 2.10
C LYS A 44 -3.23 -4.51 2.48
N LEU A 45 -4.45 -3.99 2.59
CA LEU A 45 -4.74 -2.62 2.98
C LEU A 45 -5.15 -2.60 4.45
N THR A 46 -4.25 -2.11 5.30
CA THR A 46 -4.44 -2.13 6.75
C THR A 46 -4.66 -0.71 7.27
N ALA A 47 -5.75 -0.50 8.00
CA ALA A 47 -5.98 0.77 8.70
C ALA A 47 -4.96 0.94 9.83
N LEU A 48 -4.25 2.07 9.84
CA LEU A 48 -3.36 2.49 10.92
C LEU A 48 -4.06 3.47 11.86
N HIS A 49 -4.97 4.29 11.32
CA HIS A 49 -5.88 5.19 12.04
C HIS A 49 -7.11 5.45 11.16
N HIS A 50 -8.10 6.22 11.65
CA HIS A 50 -9.35 6.51 10.93
C HIS A 50 -9.16 7.01 9.48
N HIS A 51 -8.17 7.88 9.21
CA HIS A 51 -7.87 8.42 7.87
C HIS A 51 -6.47 8.04 7.37
N ILE A 52 -5.87 6.97 7.90
CA ILE A 52 -4.50 6.56 7.53
C ILE A 52 -4.48 5.05 7.31
N TYR A 53 -4.06 4.64 6.12
CA TYR A 53 -3.91 3.24 5.74
C TYR A 53 -2.46 2.95 5.31
N CYS A 54 -2.07 1.69 5.39
CA CYS A 54 -0.88 1.19 4.74
C CYS A 54 -1.17 0.03 3.79
N CYS A 55 -0.48 0.03 2.66
CA CYS A 55 -0.31 -1.12 1.81
C CYS A 55 0.90 -1.93 2.28
N ARG A 56 0.74 -3.24 2.42
CA ARG A 56 1.78 -4.14 2.93
C ARG A 56 2.35 -5.02 1.83
N SER A 57 3.68 -5.02 1.69
CA SER A 57 4.43 -5.90 0.78
C SER A 57 5.67 -6.46 1.48
N GLY A 58 6.06 -7.69 1.11
CA GLY A 58 7.12 -8.46 1.77
C GLY A 58 6.54 -9.51 2.71
N SER A 59 7.31 -9.88 3.74
CA SER A 59 6.89 -10.87 4.74
C SER A 59 5.55 -10.48 5.35
N ALA A 60 4.57 -11.39 5.24
CA ALA A 60 3.24 -11.14 5.76
C ALA A 60 3.27 -10.95 7.28
N ALA A 61 4.07 -11.76 7.98
CA ALA A 61 4.24 -11.67 9.43
C ALA A 61 4.86 -10.34 9.86
N ASP A 62 5.96 -9.93 9.23
CA ASP A 62 6.67 -8.71 9.58
C ASP A 62 5.79 -7.48 9.37
N THR A 63 5.15 -7.40 8.21
CA THR A 63 4.30 -6.24 7.87
C THR A 63 3.04 -6.16 8.71
N GLN A 64 2.46 -7.29 9.14
CA GLN A 64 1.33 -7.31 10.08
C GLN A 64 1.74 -6.80 11.45
N ALA A 65 2.82 -7.36 12.01
CA ALA A 65 3.33 -6.93 13.31
C ALA A 65 3.66 -5.44 13.33
N LEU A 66 4.37 -4.95 12.31
CA LEU A 66 4.68 -3.53 12.17
C LEU A 66 3.43 -2.66 12.10
N ALA A 67 2.41 -3.06 11.34
CA ALA A 67 1.16 -2.31 11.23
C ALA A 67 0.42 -2.24 12.57
N ASP A 68 0.41 -3.32 13.34
CA ASP A 68 -0.22 -3.36 14.67
C ASP A 68 0.52 -2.49 15.69
N TYR A 69 1.86 -2.53 15.72
CA TYR A 69 2.67 -1.61 16.54
C TYR A 69 2.39 -0.15 16.18
N VAL A 70 2.39 0.19 14.89
CA VAL A 70 2.13 1.56 14.43
C VAL A 70 0.71 2.00 14.80
N ARG A 71 -0.29 1.13 14.62
CA ARG A 71 -1.68 1.42 15.02
C ARG A 71 -1.76 1.71 16.53
N TYR A 72 -1.13 0.89 17.36
CA TYR A 72 -1.12 1.06 18.81
C TYR A 72 -0.51 2.42 19.22
N PHE A 73 0.69 2.72 18.73
CA PHE A 73 1.37 3.97 19.08
C PHE A 73 0.66 5.20 18.52
N LEU A 74 0.07 5.12 17.33
CA LEU A 74 -0.72 6.22 16.77
C LEU A 74 -1.98 6.48 17.57
N ALA A 75 -2.68 5.43 18.04
CA ALA A 75 -3.86 5.58 18.87
C ALA A 75 -3.52 6.25 20.21
N SER A 76 -2.45 5.79 20.89
CA SER A 76 -1.94 6.43 22.11
C SER A 76 -1.61 7.90 21.86
N HIS A 77 -0.84 8.18 20.80
CA HIS A 77 -0.43 9.53 20.45
C HIS A 77 -1.62 10.47 20.15
N ALA A 78 -2.67 9.95 19.52
CA ALA A 78 -3.88 10.71 19.22
C ALA A 78 -4.66 11.07 20.50
N ILE A 79 -4.72 10.14 21.45
CA ILE A 79 -5.36 10.34 22.76
C ILE A 79 -4.58 11.40 23.55
N ASP A 80 -3.27 11.24 23.66
CA ASP A 80 -2.40 12.12 24.44
C ASP A 80 -2.44 13.57 23.94
N LEU A 81 -2.51 13.76 22.62
CA LEU A 81 -2.55 15.08 22.01
C LEU A 81 -3.97 15.63 21.78
N GLY A 82 -5.00 14.83 22.02
CA GLY A 82 -6.40 15.20 21.76
C GLY A 82 -6.70 15.59 20.31
N ARG A 83 -5.95 15.07 19.33
CA ARG A 83 -6.11 15.40 17.90
C ARG A 83 -5.77 14.24 16.99
N THR A 84 -6.29 14.30 15.76
CA THR A 84 -5.98 13.30 14.73
C THR A 84 -4.49 13.33 14.38
N PRO A 85 -3.81 12.18 14.30
CA PRO A 85 -2.40 12.12 13.95
C PRO A 85 -2.19 12.52 12.49
N ALA A 86 -1.06 13.20 12.21
CA ALA A 86 -0.67 13.53 10.84
C ALA A 86 -0.22 12.27 10.08
N VAL A 87 -0.39 12.24 8.76
CA VAL A 87 0.04 11.10 7.92
C VAL A 87 1.55 10.93 8.00
N TYR A 88 2.30 12.04 8.05
CA TYR A 88 3.75 12.03 8.23
C TYR A 88 4.19 11.35 9.54
N THR A 89 3.44 11.52 10.63
CA THR A 89 3.76 10.86 11.92
C THR A 89 3.69 9.35 11.80
N ALA A 90 2.64 8.83 11.15
CA ALA A 90 2.50 7.41 10.86
C ALA A 90 3.65 6.89 9.99
N ALA A 91 3.97 7.63 8.93
CA ALA A 91 5.04 7.28 7.99
C ALA A 91 6.43 7.28 8.66
N LYS A 92 6.70 8.27 9.51
CA LYS A 92 7.96 8.39 10.24
C LYS A 92 8.14 7.29 11.28
N LEU A 93 7.08 6.94 12.00
CA LEU A 93 7.10 5.85 12.96
C LEU A 93 7.40 4.52 12.27
N MET A 94 6.68 4.22 11.18
CA MET A 94 6.88 3.03 10.38
C MET A 94 8.32 2.94 9.83
N SER A 95 8.82 4.03 9.22
CA SER A 95 10.21 4.13 8.74
C SER A 95 11.23 3.85 9.83
N THR A 96 11.00 4.36 11.03
CA THR A 96 11.90 4.15 12.17
C THR A 96 11.92 2.68 12.63
N LEU A 97 10.75 2.04 12.69
CA LEU A 97 10.64 0.62 13.07
C LEU A 97 11.30 -0.29 12.03
N ILE A 98 11.09 -0.02 10.73
CA ILE A 98 11.73 -0.77 9.65
C ILE A 98 13.24 -0.57 9.67
N TYR A 99 13.72 0.69 9.74
CA TYR A 99 15.16 0.98 9.73
C TYR A 99 15.91 0.29 10.88
N ARG A 100 15.35 0.33 12.10
CA ARG A 100 15.96 -0.30 13.28
C ARG A 100 16.05 -1.82 13.19
N ASN A 101 15.20 -2.44 12.38
CA ASN A 101 15.13 -3.89 12.25
C ASN A 101 15.38 -4.36 10.80
N LYS A 102 16.01 -3.53 9.95
CA LYS A 102 16.17 -3.78 8.50
C LYS A 102 16.90 -5.09 8.18
N ASP A 103 17.76 -5.53 9.10
CA ASP A 103 18.53 -6.76 8.93
C ASP A 103 17.71 -8.01 9.32
N ASN A 104 16.60 -7.84 10.03
CA ASN A 104 15.73 -8.91 10.53
C ASN A 104 14.33 -8.92 9.89
N LEU A 105 13.90 -7.82 9.26
CA LEU A 105 12.57 -7.69 8.67
C LEU A 105 12.64 -7.55 7.15
N LEU A 106 11.62 -8.07 6.48
CA LEU A 106 11.36 -7.88 5.05
C LEU A 106 10.03 -7.15 4.87
N ALA A 107 10.06 -5.82 5.01
CA ALA A 107 8.87 -4.97 4.92
C ALA A 107 9.07 -3.78 3.98
N GLY A 108 8.31 -3.76 2.88
CA GLY A 108 8.12 -2.58 2.03
C GLY A 108 6.68 -2.13 2.14
N VAL A 109 6.45 -0.87 2.50
CA VAL A 109 5.09 -0.38 2.73
C VAL A 109 4.86 0.97 2.06
N ILE A 110 3.62 1.19 1.65
CA ILE A 110 3.14 2.49 1.18
C ILE A 110 2.12 2.97 2.19
N ILE A 111 2.30 4.17 2.72
CA ILE A 111 1.39 4.80 3.67
C ILE A 111 0.66 5.90 2.93
N GLY A 112 -0.67 5.82 2.94
CA GLY A 112 -1.54 6.80 2.33
C GLY A 112 -2.58 7.24 3.37
N GLY A 113 -2.83 8.54 3.42
CA GLY A 113 -3.85 9.07 4.30
C GLY A 113 -4.25 10.48 3.95
N TRP A 114 -5.16 11.00 4.75
CA TRP A 114 -5.57 12.39 4.72
C TRP A 114 -5.46 12.99 6.12
N ASP A 115 -4.92 14.21 6.21
CA ASP A 115 -5.00 15.00 7.43
C ASP A 115 -5.40 16.46 7.14
N PRO A 116 -5.92 17.21 8.15
CA PRO A 116 -6.40 18.57 7.95
C PRO A 116 -5.32 19.59 7.58
N LYS A 117 -4.04 19.28 7.78
CA LYS A 117 -2.94 20.23 7.60
C LYS A 117 -2.39 20.16 6.18
N ASP A 118 -2.05 18.96 5.73
CA ASP A 118 -1.33 18.74 4.47
C ASP A 118 -2.20 18.04 3.40
N GLY A 119 -3.44 17.69 3.74
CA GLY A 119 -4.39 17.06 2.83
C GLY A 119 -4.06 15.59 2.57
N GLY A 120 -4.30 15.14 1.34
CA GLY A 120 -3.94 13.80 0.88
C GLY A 120 -2.42 13.66 0.74
N GLN A 121 -1.84 12.59 1.28
CA GLN A 121 -0.40 12.35 1.24
C GLN A 121 -0.08 10.88 1.01
N VAL A 122 0.89 10.62 0.13
CA VAL A 122 1.47 9.29 -0.09
C VAL A 122 2.95 9.28 0.31
N TYR A 123 3.31 8.31 1.15
CA TYR A 123 4.67 8.05 1.61
C TYR A 123 5.08 6.62 1.32
N THR A 124 6.25 6.46 0.71
CA THR A 124 6.88 5.16 0.49
C THR A 124 7.90 4.92 1.59
N VAL A 125 7.86 3.73 2.20
CA VAL A 125 8.91 3.23 3.09
C VAL A 125 9.50 1.97 2.50
N THR A 126 10.74 2.08 2.03
CA THR A 126 11.45 0.96 1.38
C THR A 126 11.97 -0.04 2.42
N LEU A 127 12.44 -1.21 1.96
CA LEU A 127 13.03 -2.25 2.81
C LEU A 127 14.17 -1.74 3.72
N GLY A 128 14.90 -0.71 3.27
CA GLY A 128 15.96 -0.08 4.04
C GLY A 128 15.47 0.94 5.07
N GLY A 129 14.15 1.17 5.18
CA GLY A 129 13.54 2.17 6.06
C GLY A 129 13.57 3.60 5.50
N THR A 130 14.00 3.80 4.26
CA THR A 130 13.99 5.13 3.62
C THR A 130 12.56 5.62 3.45
N LEU A 131 12.29 6.83 3.94
CA LEU A 131 10.99 7.49 3.84
C LEU A 131 11.01 8.55 2.73
N GLN A 132 10.07 8.46 1.79
CA GLN A 132 9.94 9.43 0.71
C GLN A 132 8.47 9.80 0.45
N ARG A 133 8.19 11.11 0.30
CA ARG A 133 6.87 11.59 -0.16
C ARG A 133 6.83 11.52 -1.69
N GLN A 134 5.73 11.01 -2.25
CA GLN A 134 5.55 10.91 -3.70
C GLN A 134 4.10 11.23 -4.09
N LYS A 135 3.86 11.65 -5.33
CA LYS A 135 2.50 11.87 -5.87
C LYS A 135 1.78 10.55 -6.16
N PHE A 136 2.53 9.55 -6.59
CA PHE A 136 2.10 8.17 -6.63
C PHE A 136 3.26 7.27 -6.20
N SER A 137 2.92 6.06 -5.77
CA SER A 137 3.89 5.03 -5.43
C SER A 137 3.37 3.67 -5.83
N ILE A 138 4.28 2.82 -6.29
CA ILE A 138 4.02 1.41 -6.60
C ILE A 138 5.03 0.54 -5.85
N GLY A 139 4.62 -0.66 -5.46
CA GLY A 139 5.48 -1.58 -4.72
C GLY A 139 5.08 -3.04 -4.84
N GLY A 140 5.98 -3.90 -4.35
CA GLY A 140 5.87 -5.35 -4.44
C GLY A 140 6.48 -5.93 -5.72
N SER A 141 6.39 -7.24 -5.90
CA SER A 141 6.95 -7.94 -7.06
C SER A 141 6.32 -7.45 -8.38
N GLY A 142 5.01 -7.21 -8.38
CA GLY A 142 4.27 -6.87 -9.59
C GLY A 142 4.48 -5.44 -10.08
N SER A 143 5.02 -4.54 -9.23
CA SER A 143 5.32 -3.16 -9.64
C SER A 143 6.34 -3.09 -10.78
N THR A 144 7.25 -4.07 -10.87
CA THR A 144 8.29 -4.15 -11.89
C THR A 144 7.75 -4.21 -13.32
N TYR A 145 6.54 -4.75 -13.52
CA TYR A 145 5.91 -4.89 -14.83
C TYR A 145 5.19 -3.62 -15.31
N ILE A 146 4.94 -2.66 -14.41
CA ILE A 146 4.05 -1.54 -14.69
C ILE A 146 4.71 -0.17 -14.59
N TYR A 147 6.03 -0.07 -14.33
CA TYR A 147 6.74 1.22 -14.31
C TYR A 147 6.47 2.08 -15.56
N GLY A 148 6.72 1.53 -16.75
CA GLY A 148 6.47 2.28 -18.00
C GLY A 148 5.01 2.66 -18.20
N HIS A 149 4.07 1.80 -17.77
CA HIS A 149 2.64 2.10 -17.87
C HIS A 149 2.22 3.23 -16.93
N VAL A 150 2.69 3.22 -15.68
CA VAL A 150 2.32 4.27 -14.72
C VAL A 150 2.98 5.60 -15.05
N ASP A 151 4.21 5.59 -15.59
CA ASP A 151 4.91 6.80 -16.02
C ASP A 151 4.19 7.48 -17.20
N GLU A 152 3.64 6.70 -18.14
CA GLU A 152 2.86 7.22 -19.27
C GLU A 152 1.46 7.67 -18.85
N ALA A 153 0.78 6.89 -18.02
CA ALA A 153 -0.63 7.09 -17.72
C ALA A 153 -0.88 8.11 -16.61
N PHE A 154 0.09 8.35 -15.71
CA PHE A 154 -0.05 9.33 -14.63
C PHE A 154 -0.17 10.75 -15.19
N LYS A 155 -1.09 11.51 -14.62
CA LYS A 155 -1.30 12.93 -14.93
C LYS A 155 -1.44 13.68 -13.61
N GLU A 156 -0.86 14.86 -13.54
CA GLU A 156 -1.08 15.73 -12.38
C GLU A 156 -2.55 16.16 -12.33
N ASN A 157 -3.06 16.35 -11.11
CA ASN A 157 -4.42 16.82 -10.84
C ASN A 157 -5.53 15.91 -11.41
N MET A 158 -5.29 14.60 -11.46
CA MET A 158 -6.36 13.62 -11.67
C MET A 158 -7.47 13.79 -10.64
N THR A 159 -8.71 13.67 -11.10
CA THR A 159 -9.88 13.59 -10.23
C THR A 159 -9.87 12.29 -9.42
N ARG A 160 -10.70 12.23 -8.38
CA ARG A 160 -10.92 11.01 -7.58
C ARG A 160 -11.20 9.79 -8.47
N GLU A 161 -12.12 9.92 -9.42
CA GLU A 161 -12.54 8.81 -10.30
C GLU A 161 -11.44 8.41 -11.28
N GLU A 162 -10.68 9.37 -11.81
CA GLU A 162 -9.51 9.08 -12.65
C GLU A 162 -8.43 8.33 -11.87
N CYS A 163 -8.15 8.73 -10.63
CA CYS A 163 -7.20 8.02 -9.75
C CYS A 163 -7.67 6.60 -9.42
N GLN A 164 -8.96 6.41 -9.13
CA GLN A 164 -9.52 5.07 -8.90
C GLN A 164 -9.37 4.18 -10.14
N ASN A 165 -9.69 4.71 -11.32
CA ASN A 165 -9.53 3.99 -12.58
C ASN A 165 -8.05 3.72 -12.91
N PHE A 166 -7.16 4.65 -12.61
CA PHE A 166 -5.72 4.51 -12.82
C PHE A 166 -5.15 3.39 -11.94
N VAL A 167 -5.44 3.40 -10.63
CA VAL A 167 -5.02 2.35 -9.70
C VAL A 167 -5.59 0.99 -10.12
N LYS A 168 -6.88 0.93 -10.45
CA LYS A 168 -7.54 -0.29 -10.93
C LYS A 168 -6.84 -0.86 -12.17
N LYS A 169 -6.57 -0.04 -13.19
CA LYS A 169 -5.91 -0.47 -14.43
C LYS A 169 -4.46 -0.91 -14.20
N ALA A 170 -3.69 -0.14 -13.43
CA ALA A 170 -2.28 -0.44 -13.17
C ALA A 170 -2.12 -1.77 -12.43
N ILE A 171 -2.90 -2.00 -11.36
CA ILE A 171 -2.85 -3.27 -10.61
C ILE A 171 -3.32 -4.45 -11.49
N SER A 172 -4.33 -4.23 -12.31
CA SER A 172 -4.82 -5.22 -13.29
C SER A 172 -3.73 -5.64 -14.29
N HIS A 173 -2.98 -4.70 -14.84
CA HIS A 173 -1.84 -4.99 -15.71
C HIS A 173 -0.72 -5.75 -15.00
N ALA A 174 -0.42 -5.40 -13.74
CA ALA A 174 0.57 -6.13 -12.95
C ALA A 174 0.13 -7.56 -12.67
N MET A 175 -1.12 -7.78 -12.26
CA MET A 175 -1.70 -9.11 -12.04
C MET A 175 -1.69 -9.98 -13.30
N ALA A 176 -1.74 -9.37 -14.49
CA ALA A 176 -1.68 -10.07 -15.77
C ALA A 176 -0.31 -10.70 -16.06
N ARG A 177 0.76 -10.19 -15.44
CA ARG A 177 2.16 -10.54 -15.76
C ARG A 177 2.92 -11.14 -14.58
N ASP A 178 2.67 -10.66 -13.36
CA ASP A 178 3.27 -11.21 -12.16
C ASP A 178 2.48 -12.43 -11.66
N GLY A 179 3.07 -13.63 -11.82
CA GLY A 179 2.46 -14.88 -11.34
C GLY A 179 2.21 -14.92 -9.83
N SER A 180 2.92 -14.08 -9.08
CA SER A 180 2.82 -14.01 -7.62
C SER A 180 1.69 -13.08 -7.17
N SER A 181 1.25 -12.15 -8.03
CA SER A 181 0.10 -11.26 -7.82
C SER A 181 -1.18 -11.86 -8.43
N GLY A 182 -2.36 -11.50 -7.91
CA GLY A 182 -3.62 -11.94 -8.50
C GLY A 182 -4.82 -11.95 -7.54
N GLY A 183 -5.90 -12.60 -7.95
CA GLY A 183 -7.14 -12.66 -7.18
C GLY A 183 -8.05 -11.48 -7.50
N VAL A 184 -8.35 -10.67 -6.48
CA VAL A 184 -9.21 -9.49 -6.59
C VAL A 184 -8.39 -8.22 -6.39
N ILE A 185 -8.96 -7.07 -6.78
CA ILE A 185 -8.41 -5.77 -6.39
C ILE A 185 -9.23 -5.23 -5.22
N ARG A 186 -8.53 -4.85 -4.16
CA ARG A 186 -9.10 -4.05 -3.07
C ARG A 186 -8.58 -2.63 -3.21
N MET A 187 -9.46 -1.65 -3.06
CA MET A 187 -9.08 -0.24 -3.04
C MET A 187 -9.66 0.46 -1.81
N VAL A 188 -8.97 1.50 -1.38
CA VAL A 188 -9.39 2.39 -0.31
C VAL A 188 -9.18 3.82 -0.79
N THR A 189 -10.25 4.60 -0.82
CA THR A 189 -10.19 6.04 -1.07
C THR A 189 -10.36 6.78 0.24
N ILE A 190 -9.46 7.72 0.53
CA ILE A 190 -9.44 8.48 1.79
C ILE A 190 -9.46 9.95 1.42
N ASP A 191 -10.40 10.68 2.00
CA ASP A 191 -10.53 12.13 1.84
C ASP A 191 -11.02 12.75 3.17
N LYS A 192 -11.31 14.06 3.14
CA LYS A 192 -11.85 14.79 4.31
C LYS A 192 -13.16 14.22 4.86
N THR A 193 -13.98 13.59 4.02
CA THR A 193 -15.30 13.06 4.40
C THR A 193 -15.20 11.69 5.08
N GLY A 194 -14.13 10.95 4.80
CA GLY A 194 -13.89 9.66 5.43
C GLY A 194 -13.17 8.68 4.52
N VAL A 195 -13.54 7.40 4.69
CA VAL A 195 -12.92 6.27 4.00
C VAL A 195 -13.97 5.50 3.22
N SER A 196 -13.74 5.32 1.92
CA SER A 196 -14.53 4.46 1.04
C SER A 196 -13.72 3.24 0.64
N ARG A 197 -14.27 2.04 0.82
CA ARG A 197 -13.63 0.79 0.41
C ARG A 197 -14.31 0.20 -0.79
N GLU A 198 -13.53 -0.22 -1.77
CA GLU A 198 -14.02 -0.87 -2.98
C GLU A 198 -13.39 -2.24 -3.15
N PHE A 199 -14.19 -3.15 -3.68
CA PHE A 199 -13.82 -4.52 -3.98
C PHE A 199 -14.17 -4.80 -5.43
N ILE A 200 -13.18 -5.19 -6.22
CA ILE A 200 -13.33 -5.51 -7.64
C ILE A 200 -13.08 -7.01 -7.79
N PRO A 201 -14.15 -7.79 -8.06
CA PRO A 201 -14.03 -9.21 -8.38
C PRO A 201 -13.07 -9.46 -9.55
N GLY A 202 -12.43 -10.64 -9.56
CA GLY A 202 -11.48 -11.03 -10.61
C GLY A 202 -12.09 -11.04 -12.01
N ASP A 203 -13.36 -11.47 -12.14
CA ASP A 203 -14.14 -11.48 -13.37
C ASP A 203 -14.51 -10.08 -13.90
N LYS A 204 -14.28 -9.03 -13.11
CA LYS A 204 -14.58 -7.63 -13.45
C LYS A 204 -13.32 -6.77 -13.59
N LEU A 205 -12.15 -7.41 -13.69
CA LEU A 205 -10.89 -6.72 -13.92
C LEU A 205 -10.82 -6.22 -15.37
N PRO A 206 -10.32 -4.98 -15.60
CA PRO A 206 -10.17 -4.43 -16.94
C PRO A 206 -9.09 -5.14 -17.76
N TYR A 207 -8.07 -5.70 -17.10
CA TYR A 207 -6.93 -6.40 -17.68
C TYR A 207 -6.43 -7.50 -16.72
N GLY A 208 -5.79 -8.55 -17.21
CA GLY A 208 -5.39 -9.72 -16.39
C GLY A 208 -6.31 -10.92 -16.59
N PRO A 209 -5.79 -12.15 -16.40
CA PRO A 209 -6.34 -13.37 -16.99
C PRO A 209 -7.76 -13.71 -16.56
#